data_AF-A0A1A3BUZ5-F1
#
_entry.id   AF-A0A1A3BUZ5-F1
#
_cell.length_a   1.000
_cell.length_b   1.000
_cell.length_c   1.000
_cell.angle_alpha   90.00
_cell.angle_beta   90.00
_cell.angle_gamma   90.00
#
_symmetry.space_group_name_H-M   'P 1'
#
loop_
_entity.id
_entity.type
_entity.pdbx_description
1 polymer ?
#
loop_
_entity_poly.entity_id
_entity_poly.type
_entity_poly.pdbx_seq_one_letter_code
_entity_poly.pdbx_strand_id
1 'polypeptide(L)'
;MERGDIGMLAAKPLASRTVGRVDSDVVSRFATCCRALGIAVYERQRPADLDAARSGFSALTRIAHEQCDAWTGLAAAGDTSPHVLEQVARTAATAGVLQRQVELERGALGFRYDTGLYLQFRATGPDDFQLAYAAALASAGGPAEYARAYEIVGRIAERRPKLREARWIAVVINYRAERWSDVVKLLTPIVNDPDLDGAFAHAVKIALGTALARLGMFAPALSYLEEPEGPIAVAAVDGALAKALALRAHVDEEAASEVLHELYAANPENEEIEQALSDPSFGMVTTTAARIEARTDPWNHETEPSDADFVDPGARERKAALLAEAEVQLNEFIGLDEVKNQVSRLKSSVAMAVLRQQRGLAVAQRTHHLVFAGPPGTGKTTIARVVAKIYCGLGLLKRENIREVHRADLIGQHIGETEAKTNAIIDSALDGVLFLDEAYALVATGAKNDFGLVAIDTLLARMENDRDRLVVIIAGYRADLD
;
A
#
# COMPACT_ATOMS: atom_id res chain seq x y z
N MET A 1 75.13 -8.08 24.14
CA MET A 1 74.43 -7.41 23.03
C MET A 1 73.10 -8.10 22.86
N GLU A 2 72.20 -7.81 23.79
CA GLU A 2 71.06 -6.89 23.58
C GLU A 2 69.86 -7.65 23.00
N ARG A 3 69.10 -8.27 23.92
CA ARG A 3 67.69 -8.57 23.69
C ARG A 3 66.94 -7.25 23.86
N GLY A 4 66.48 -6.70 22.74
CA GLY A 4 65.66 -5.48 22.70
C GLY A 4 64.31 -5.72 23.36
N ASP A 5 64.06 -4.90 24.38
CA ASP A 5 62.84 -4.84 25.18
C ASP A 5 61.69 -4.30 24.32
N ILE A 6 60.65 -5.11 24.10
CA ILE A 6 59.44 -4.70 23.40
C ILE A 6 58.56 -4.00 24.44
N GLY A 7 58.73 -2.68 24.53
CA GLY A 7 57.95 -1.82 25.40
C GLY A 7 56.45 -1.98 25.14
N MET A 8 55.79 -2.61 26.11
CA MET A 8 54.34 -2.64 26.26
C MET A 8 53.86 -1.20 26.46
N LEU A 9 53.37 -0.57 25.39
CA LEU A 9 52.63 0.68 25.44
C LEU A 9 51.35 0.43 26.23
N ALA A 10 51.42 0.66 27.55
CA ALA A 10 50.26 0.76 28.41
C ALA A 10 49.37 1.87 27.85
N ALA A 11 48.26 1.47 27.23
CA ALA A 11 47.19 2.38 26.86
C ALA A 11 46.76 3.11 28.15
N LYS A 12 46.98 4.42 28.19
CA LYS A 12 46.36 5.31 29.17
C LYS A 12 44.88 4.97 29.25
N PRO A 13 44.30 4.75 30.45
CA PRO A 13 42.86 4.65 30.56
C PRO A 13 42.29 5.97 30.03
N LEU A 14 41.38 5.89 29.05
CA LEU A 14 40.57 7.02 28.68
C LEU A 14 39.96 7.57 29.97
N ALA A 15 40.28 8.83 30.27
CA ALA A 15 39.71 9.55 31.39
C ALA A 15 38.19 9.34 31.37
N SER A 16 37.67 8.75 32.45
CA SER A 16 36.24 8.69 32.70
C SER A 16 35.70 10.12 32.57
N ARG A 17 34.89 10.39 31.55
CA ARG A 17 34.09 11.62 31.48
C ARG A 17 33.28 11.67 32.77
N THR A 18 33.69 12.54 33.67
CA THR A 18 32.98 12.88 34.90
C THR A 18 31.57 13.31 34.50
N VAL A 19 30.59 12.43 34.73
CA VAL A 19 29.18 12.82 34.79
C VAL A 19 29.13 13.89 35.87
N GLY A 20 28.83 15.13 35.49
CA GLY A 20 28.75 16.26 36.41
C GLY A 20 27.89 15.90 37.61
N ARG A 21 28.39 16.18 38.82
CA ARG A 21 27.66 15.93 40.06
C ARG A 21 26.35 16.73 40.01
N VAL A 22 25.22 16.04 39.88
CA VAL A 22 23.90 16.66 39.84
C VAL A 22 23.62 17.31 41.20
N ASP A 23 23.04 18.52 41.17
CA ASP A 23 22.67 19.25 42.37
C ASP A 23 21.68 18.46 43.23
N SER A 24 21.95 18.36 44.54
CA SER A 24 21.07 17.71 45.51
C SER A 24 19.67 18.30 45.57
N ASP A 25 19.50 19.61 45.31
CA ASP A 25 18.17 20.25 45.24
C ASP A 25 17.37 19.72 44.04
N VAL A 26 18.02 19.57 42.88
CA VAL A 26 17.41 18.99 41.67
C VAL A 26 16.95 17.55 41.93
N VAL A 27 17.80 16.74 42.58
CA VAL A 27 17.45 15.36 42.95
C VAL A 27 16.26 15.30 43.92
N SER A 28 16.23 16.17 44.93
CA SER A 28 15.15 16.23 45.92
C SER A 28 13.81 16.67 45.31
N ARG A 29 13.84 17.68 44.42
CA ARG A 29 12.67 18.12 43.66
C ARG A 29 12.17 17.02 42.72
N PHE A 30 13.08 16.35 42.01
CA PHE A 30 12.76 15.22 41.16
C PHE A 30 12.06 14.10 41.94
N ALA A 31 12.61 13.65 43.07
CA ALA A 31 11.99 12.65 43.94
C ALA A 31 10.57 13.06 44.39
N THR A 32 10.37 14.35 44.69
CA THR A 32 9.06 14.89 45.07
C THR A 32 8.07 14.84 43.92
N CYS A 33 8.50 15.19 42.70
CA CYS A 33 7.67 15.12 41.50
C CYS A 33 7.32 13.66 41.12
N CYS A 34 8.27 12.71 41.25
CA CYS A 34 7.99 11.29 41.03
C CYS A 34 6.94 10.73 42.01
N ARG A 35 6.98 11.14 43.28
CA ARG A 35 5.92 10.77 44.24
C ARG A 35 4.56 11.37 43.88
N ALA A 36 4.53 12.59 43.32
CA ALA A 36 3.30 13.19 42.81
C ALA A 36 2.75 12.44 41.59
N LEU A 37 3.60 11.82 40.76
CA LEU A 37 3.16 10.87 39.73
C LEU A 37 2.62 9.53 40.29
N GLY A 38 2.63 9.35 41.61
CA GLY A 38 2.27 8.08 42.25
C GLY A 38 3.35 7.00 42.14
N ILE A 39 4.57 7.34 41.73
CA ILE A 39 5.70 6.42 41.66
C ILE A 39 6.32 6.30 43.06
N ALA A 40 6.58 5.07 43.50
CA ALA A 40 7.23 4.81 44.77
C ALA A 40 8.71 5.25 44.71
N VAL A 41 9.14 6.02 45.70
CA VAL A 41 10.54 6.46 45.85
C VAL A 41 10.95 6.22 47.30
N TYR A 42 12.00 5.43 47.52
CA TYR A 42 12.45 5.00 48.85
C TYR A 42 11.30 4.41 49.70
N GLU A 43 10.54 3.48 49.14
CA GLU A 43 9.36 2.84 49.76
C GLU A 43 8.20 3.78 50.13
N ARG A 44 8.28 5.07 49.73
CA ARG A 44 7.21 6.05 49.95
C ARG A 44 6.44 6.28 48.67
N GLN A 45 5.15 5.98 48.70
CA GLN A 45 4.20 6.23 47.63
C GLN A 45 3.10 7.17 48.12
N ARG A 46 2.57 7.99 47.23
CA ARG A 46 1.38 8.82 47.47
C ARG A 46 0.37 8.56 46.34
N PRO A 47 -0.93 8.81 46.55
CA PRO A 47 -1.89 8.86 45.45
C PRO A 47 -1.39 9.83 44.37
N ALA A 48 -1.59 9.47 43.11
CA ALA A 48 -1.16 10.29 41.99
C ALA A 48 -1.94 11.61 41.96
N ASP A 49 -1.22 12.72 41.85
CA ASP A 49 -1.71 14.07 41.64
C ASP A 49 -0.99 14.63 40.40
N LEU A 50 -1.63 14.47 39.24
CA LEU A 50 -1.03 14.79 37.95
C LEU A 50 -0.85 16.30 37.76
N ASP A 51 -1.69 17.14 38.37
CA ASP A 51 -1.57 18.59 38.29
C ASP A 51 -0.38 19.09 39.12
N ALA A 52 -0.20 18.55 40.32
CA ALA A 52 0.98 18.82 41.14
C ALA A 52 2.26 18.28 40.46
N ALA A 53 2.20 17.08 39.88
CA ALA A 53 3.32 16.51 39.14
C ALA A 53 3.70 17.37 37.92
N ARG A 54 2.71 17.79 37.11
CA ARG A 54 2.91 18.65 35.94
C ARG A 54 3.53 19.98 36.33
N SER A 55 3.01 20.63 37.36
CA SER A 55 3.53 21.90 37.88
C SER A 55 4.96 21.75 38.40
N GLY A 56 5.24 20.68 39.15
CA GLY A 56 6.56 20.37 39.68
C GLY A 56 7.60 20.09 38.59
N PHE A 57 7.25 19.23 37.63
CA PHE A 57 8.13 18.93 36.50
C PHE A 57 8.32 20.14 35.57
N SER A 58 7.30 20.95 35.33
CA SER A 58 7.45 22.21 34.58
C SER A 58 8.40 23.19 35.24
N ALA A 59 8.39 23.28 36.57
CA ALA A 59 9.39 24.06 37.30
C ALA A 59 10.78 23.41 37.24
N LEU A 60 10.85 22.08 37.32
CA LEU A 60 12.10 21.33 37.25
C LEU A 60 12.79 21.46 35.89
N THR A 61 12.04 21.42 34.78
CA THR A 61 12.60 21.58 33.43
C THR A 61 13.18 22.97 33.20
N ARG A 62 12.75 24.01 33.92
CA ARG A 62 13.37 25.35 33.86
C ARG A 62 14.75 25.40 34.51
N ILE A 63 14.94 24.62 35.58
CA ILE A 63 16.19 24.61 36.37
C ILE A 63 17.17 23.55 35.83
N ALA A 64 16.65 22.40 35.44
CA ALA A 64 17.38 21.22 35.00
C ALA A 64 17.06 20.85 33.54
N HIS A 65 17.03 21.84 32.64
CA HIS A 65 16.63 21.67 31.24
C HIS A 65 17.49 20.67 30.45
N GLU A 66 18.71 20.37 30.89
CA GLU A 66 19.59 19.36 30.27
C GLU A 66 19.29 17.92 30.76
N GLN A 67 18.44 17.75 31.75
CA GLN A 67 18.11 16.45 32.34
C GLN A 67 16.86 15.84 31.68
N CYS A 68 17.05 14.77 30.92
CA CYS A 68 15.98 14.06 30.24
C CYS A 68 14.86 13.63 31.18
N ASP A 69 15.22 13.13 32.36
CA ASP A 69 14.26 12.61 33.33
C ASP A 69 13.25 13.67 33.80
N ALA A 70 13.64 14.96 33.82
CA ALA A 70 12.71 16.05 34.14
C ALA A 70 11.65 16.22 33.03
N TRP A 71 12.07 16.16 31.77
CA TRP A 71 11.17 16.21 30.61
C TRP A 71 10.32 14.95 30.49
N THR A 72 10.89 13.77 30.75
CA THR A 72 10.16 12.49 30.77
C THR A 72 9.07 12.52 31.85
N GLY A 73 9.36 13.10 33.03
CA GLY A 73 8.37 13.31 34.08
C GLY A 73 7.28 14.30 33.71
N LEU A 74 7.61 15.38 33.01
CA LEU A 74 6.62 16.33 32.49
C LEU A 74 5.68 15.66 31.48
N ALA A 75 6.23 14.84 30.57
CA ALA A 75 5.44 14.03 29.64
C ALA A 75 4.59 12.98 30.37
N ALA A 76 5.11 12.33 31.41
CA ALA A 76 4.36 11.38 32.23
C ALA A 76 3.22 12.04 33.03
N ALA A 77 3.33 13.33 33.34
CA ALA A 77 2.25 14.13 33.91
C ALA A 77 1.20 14.58 32.86
N GLY A 78 1.36 14.16 31.60
CA GLY A 78 0.42 14.33 30.50
C GLY A 78 0.68 15.53 29.60
N ASP A 79 1.87 16.15 29.65
CA ASP A 79 2.27 17.15 28.65
C ASP A 79 3.09 16.49 27.54
N THR A 80 2.40 15.98 26.53
CA THR A 80 2.98 15.35 25.34
C THR A 80 3.05 16.32 24.16
N SER A 81 3.16 17.62 24.43
CA SER A 81 3.29 18.63 23.38
C SER A 81 4.54 18.39 22.52
N PRO A 82 4.55 18.81 21.23
CA PRO A 82 5.70 18.63 20.35
C PRO A 82 7.01 19.17 20.92
N HIS A 83 6.93 20.30 21.65
CA HIS A 83 8.08 20.88 22.33
C HIS A 83 8.65 19.94 23.41
N VAL A 84 7.80 19.39 24.29
CA VAL A 84 8.26 18.48 25.35
C VAL A 84 8.87 17.23 24.74
N LEU A 85 8.22 16.61 23.73
CA LEU A 85 8.74 15.41 23.07
C LEU A 85 10.08 15.67 22.37
N GLU A 86 10.25 16.84 21.75
CA GLU A 86 11.54 17.28 21.20
C GLU A 86 12.61 17.39 22.30
N GLN A 87 12.29 18.01 23.44
CA GLN A 87 13.26 18.14 24.53
C GLN A 87 13.63 16.80 25.15
N VAL A 88 12.67 15.88 25.34
CA VAL A 88 12.96 14.50 25.79
C VAL A 88 13.92 13.82 24.81
N ALA A 89 13.64 13.86 23.51
CA ALA A 89 14.50 13.27 22.49
C ALA A 89 15.90 13.91 22.47
N ARG A 90 15.98 15.24 22.51
CA ARG A 90 17.24 16.01 22.49
C ARG A 90 18.13 15.70 23.69
N THR A 91 17.52 15.54 24.87
CA THR A 91 18.24 15.31 26.12
C THR A 91 18.45 13.82 26.44
N ALA A 92 18.02 12.90 25.58
CA ALA A 92 18.03 11.45 25.81
C ALA A 92 19.39 10.85 26.25
N ALA A 93 20.51 11.53 25.97
CA ALA A 93 21.83 11.13 26.47
C ALA A 93 21.95 11.16 28.02
N THR A 94 21.12 11.97 28.71
CA THR A 94 21.07 12.05 30.18
C THR A 94 19.94 11.19 30.77
N ALA A 95 19.29 10.34 29.97
CA ALA A 95 18.22 9.46 30.44
C ALA A 95 18.66 8.55 31.60
N GLY A 96 17.82 8.52 32.64
CA GLY A 96 18.01 7.73 33.85
C GLY A 96 19.05 8.28 34.82
N VAL A 97 19.68 9.43 34.56
CA VAL A 97 20.65 10.04 35.48
C VAL A 97 19.99 10.40 36.82
N LEU A 98 18.87 11.12 36.80
CA LEU A 98 18.11 11.45 38.01
C LEU A 98 17.45 10.21 38.58
N GLN A 99 16.92 9.33 37.73
CA GLN A 99 16.28 8.07 38.18
C GLN A 99 17.22 7.22 39.04
N ARG A 100 18.50 7.13 38.68
CA ARG A 100 19.51 6.40 39.48
C ARG A 100 19.83 7.06 40.81
N GLN A 101 19.78 8.39 40.91
CA GLN A 101 20.02 9.10 42.19
C GLN A 101 18.92 8.84 43.22
N VAL A 102 17.71 8.58 42.74
CA VAL A 102 16.54 8.29 43.59
C VAL A 102 16.16 6.81 43.64
N GLU A 103 17.03 5.94 43.11
CA GLU A 103 16.86 4.48 43.11
C GLU A 103 15.53 4.01 42.50
N LEU A 104 15.06 4.68 41.44
CA LEU A 104 13.86 4.26 40.71
C LEU A 104 14.08 2.94 39.97
N GLU A 105 13.05 2.10 39.97
CA GLU A 105 13.03 0.87 39.16
C GLU A 105 13.12 1.18 37.66
N ARG A 106 13.76 0.27 36.91
CA ARG A 106 13.90 0.44 35.46
C ARG A 106 12.52 0.48 34.79
N GLY A 107 12.27 1.53 34.01
CA GLY A 107 11.01 1.72 33.31
C GLY A 107 9.85 2.19 34.19
N ALA A 108 10.10 2.53 35.48
CA ALA A 108 9.09 3.12 36.35
C ALA A 108 8.64 4.49 35.83
N LEU A 109 9.60 5.33 35.41
CA LEU A 109 9.31 6.60 34.77
C LEU A 109 9.20 6.42 33.25
N GLY A 110 8.06 6.82 32.69
CA GLY A 110 7.79 6.78 31.26
C GLY A 110 6.41 7.34 30.96
N PHE A 111 6.13 7.61 29.69
CA PHE A 111 4.88 8.22 29.24
C PHE A 111 4.31 7.46 28.04
N ARG A 112 2.99 7.55 27.84
CA ARG A 112 2.37 7.06 26.60
C ARG A 112 2.34 8.17 25.57
N TYR A 113 2.48 7.81 24.30
CA TYR A 113 2.34 8.72 23.18
C TYR A 113 1.48 8.09 22.09
N ASP A 114 0.73 8.95 21.41
CA ASP A 114 -0.03 8.55 20.23
C ASP A 114 0.93 8.40 19.05
N THR A 115 0.84 7.27 18.34
CA THR A 115 1.62 7.07 17.13
C THR A 115 1.10 7.94 15.98
N GLY A 116 -0.16 8.36 16.06
CA GLY A 116 -0.85 9.10 15.02
C GLY A 116 -1.67 8.24 14.06
N LEU A 117 -1.64 6.91 14.23
CA LEU A 117 -2.45 5.95 13.48
C LEU A 117 -2.67 4.71 14.33
N TYR A 118 -3.90 4.54 14.84
CA TYR A 118 -4.45 3.38 15.56
C TYR A 118 -3.81 2.99 16.90
N LEU A 119 -2.48 2.98 17.01
CA LEU A 119 -1.75 2.46 18.17
C LEU A 119 -1.23 3.58 19.06
N GLN A 120 -1.05 3.26 20.33
CA GLN A 120 -0.32 4.08 21.31
C GLN A 120 0.81 3.25 21.91
N PHE A 121 1.98 3.86 22.08
CA PHE A 121 3.15 3.20 22.65
C PHE A 121 3.59 3.86 23.95
N ARG A 122 4.38 3.13 24.75
CA ARG A 122 4.96 3.63 26.00
C ARG A 122 6.44 3.88 25.81
N ALA A 123 6.88 5.12 26.05
CA ALA A 123 8.28 5.50 26.00
C ALA A 123 8.94 5.45 27.37
N THR A 124 10.04 4.70 27.48
CA THR A 124 10.80 4.55 28.74
C THR A 124 12.29 4.73 28.58
N GLY A 125 12.81 4.60 27.36
CA GLY A 125 14.22 4.73 27.06
C GLY A 125 14.54 5.64 25.87
N PRO A 126 15.85 5.85 25.60
CA PRO A 126 16.31 6.79 24.57
C PRO A 126 15.73 6.57 23.18
N ASP A 127 15.70 5.33 22.71
CA ASP A 127 15.13 5.02 21.39
C ASP A 127 13.61 5.27 21.36
N ASP A 128 12.88 4.93 22.43
CA ASP A 128 11.43 5.19 22.50
C ASP A 128 11.14 6.70 22.51
N PHE A 129 12.01 7.50 23.16
CA PHE A 129 11.90 8.96 23.14
C PHE A 129 12.09 9.53 21.73
N GLN A 130 13.03 8.97 20.96
CA GLN A 130 13.22 9.33 19.55
C GLN A 130 12.01 8.92 18.71
N LEU A 131 11.42 7.74 18.95
CA LEU A 131 10.20 7.29 18.26
C LEU A 131 8.99 8.16 18.60
N ALA A 132 8.83 8.57 19.87
CA ALA A 132 7.77 9.49 20.29
C ALA A 132 7.90 10.86 19.60
N TYR A 133 9.12 11.37 19.47
CA TYR A 133 9.37 12.60 18.75
C TYR A 133 9.14 12.47 17.23
N ALA A 134 9.54 11.34 16.63
CA ALA A 134 9.25 11.06 15.22
C ALA A 134 7.74 10.96 14.95
N ALA A 135 6.97 10.36 15.85
CA ALA A 135 5.51 10.32 15.78
C ALA A 135 4.89 11.73 15.87
N ALA A 136 5.42 12.59 16.73
CA ALA A 136 4.99 13.99 16.83
C ALA A 136 5.29 14.79 15.56
N LEU A 137 6.47 14.61 14.97
CA LEU A 137 6.80 15.21 13.66
C LEU A 137 5.85 14.71 12.57
N ALA A 138 5.58 13.40 12.50
CA ALA A 138 4.65 12.84 11.55
C ALA A 138 3.21 13.37 11.73
N SER A 139 2.81 13.70 12.96
CA SER A 139 1.49 14.28 13.25
C SER A 139 1.42 15.78 12.95
N ALA A 140 2.53 16.51 13.01
CA ALA A 140 2.59 17.91 12.59
C ALA A 140 2.36 18.05 11.07
N GLY A 141 2.72 17.01 10.31
CA GLY A 141 2.54 16.95 8.86
C GLY A 141 3.56 17.81 8.12
N GLY A 142 3.65 17.59 6.81
CA GLY A 142 4.54 18.33 5.92
C GLY A 142 5.74 17.51 5.41
N PRO A 143 6.23 17.78 4.19
CA PRO A 143 7.30 16.97 3.59
C PRO A 143 8.61 16.96 4.39
N ALA A 144 8.99 18.10 4.96
CA ALA A 144 10.22 18.22 5.75
C ALA A 144 10.13 17.45 7.08
N GLU A 145 8.98 17.52 7.74
CA GLU A 145 8.67 16.82 8.98
C GLU A 145 8.65 15.30 8.76
N TYR A 146 8.03 14.82 7.68
CA TYR A 146 8.04 13.41 7.29
C TYR A 146 9.46 12.90 7.01
N ALA A 147 10.24 13.64 6.23
CA ALA A 147 11.64 13.29 5.94
C ALA A 147 12.48 13.18 7.23
N ARG A 148 12.36 14.17 8.13
CA ARG A 148 13.08 14.19 9.41
C ARG A 148 12.63 13.05 10.33
N ALA A 149 11.32 12.79 10.42
CA ALA A 149 10.79 11.69 11.20
C ALA A 149 11.31 10.34 10.69
N TYR A 150 11.31 10.15 9.36
CA TYR A 150 11.77 8.92 8.73
C TYR A 150 13.26 8.67 8.95
N GLU A 151 14.10 9.71 8.90
CA GLU A 151 15.53 9.61 9.20
C GLU A 151 15.80 9.17 10.66
N ILE A 152 15.02 9.70 11.61
CA ILE A 152 15.11 9.30 13.02
C ILE A 152 14.78 7.80 13.16
N VAL A 153 13.67 7.37 12.57
CA VAL A 153 13.21 5.97 12.64
C VAL A 153 14.18 5.03 11.93
N GLY A 154 14.70 5.42 10.76
CA GLY A 154 15.67 4.64 9.99
C GLY A 154 16.92 4.29 10.78
N ARG A 155 17.52 5.27 11.47
CA ARG A 155 18.70 5.04 12.34
C ARG A 155 18.42 4.06 13.48
N ILE A 156 17.18 4.00 13.99
CA ILE A 156 16.80 3.03 15.03
C ILE A 156 16.57 1.66 14.41
N ALA A 157 15.86 1.59 13.28
CA ALA A 157 15.58 0.35 12.58
C ALA A 157 16.86 -0.36 12.10
N GLU A 158 17.89 0.38 11.67
CA GLU A 158 19.21 -0.18 11.34
C GLU A 158 19.87 -0.87 12.54
N ARG A 159 19.79 -0.27 13.73
CA ARG A 159 20.35 -0.85 14.97
C ARG A 159 19.49 -1.98 15.54
N ARG A 160 18.16 -1.87 15.40
CA ARG A 160 17.15 -2.78 15.98
C ARG A 160 16.10 -3.16 14.93
N PRO A 161 16.44 -3.99 13.93
CA PRO A 161 15.55 -4.28 12.79
C PRO A 161 14.28 -5.06 13.13
N LYS A 162 14.24 -5.69 14.30
CA LYS A 162 13.07 -6.44 14.81
C LYS A 162 12.15 -5.60 15.71
N LEU A 163 12.49 -4.34 15.98
CA LEU A 163 11.68 -3.47 16.84
C LEU A 163 10.38 -3.09 16.12
N ARG A 164 9.25 -3.62 16.60
CA ARG A 164 7.93 -3.46 15.98
C ARG A 164 7.45 -2.01 16.01
N GLU A 165 7.78 -1.29 17.08
CA GLU A 165 7.43 0.11 17.28
C GLU A 165 8.10 0.99 16.22
N ALA A 166 9.39 0.77 15.92
CA ALA A 166 10.06 1.51 14.84
C ALA A 166 9.44 1.20 13.47
N ARG A 167 9.12 -0.07 13.19
CA ARG A 167 8.41 -0.43 11.97
C ARG A 167 7.04 0.25 11.87
N TRP A 168 6.28 0.28 12.96
CA TRP A 168 4.98 0.92 12.98
C TRP A 168 5.08 2.44 12.78
N ILE A 169 6.00 3.13 13.45
CA ILE A 169 6.19 4.58 13.20
C ILE A 169 6.60 4.84 11.74
N ALA A 170 7.44 3.98 11.14
CA ALA A 170 7.73 4.07 9.70
C ALA A 170 6.46 3.90 8.84
N VAL A 171 5.56 2.98 9.22
CA VAL A 171 4.24 2.82 8.57
C VAL A 171 3.43 4.10 8.70
N VAL A 172 3.31 4.69 9.90
CA VAL A 172 2.54 5.93 10.10
C VAL A 172 3.07 7.07 9.22
N ILE A 173 4.39 7.25 9.15
CA ILE A 173 5.00 8.29 8.32
C ILE A 173 4.66 8.07 6.85
N ASN A 174 4.81 6.84 6.34
CA ASN A 174 4.50 6.54 4.93
C ASN A 174 3.00 6.60 4.64
N TYR A 175 2.15 6.20 5.58
CA TYR A 175 0.70 6.27 5.44
C TYR A 175 0.23 7.73 5.29
N ARG A 176 0.74 8.63 6.13
CA ARG A 176 0.40 10.06 6.08
C ARG A 176 1.02 10.80 4.89
N ALA A 177 2.17 10.35 4.41
CA ALA A 177 2.76 10.83 3.16
C ALA A 177 2.15 10.16 1.92
N GLU A 178 1.12 9.32 2.07
CA GLU A 178 0.46 8.57 1.01
C GLU A 178 1.43 7.72 0.16
N ARG A 179 2.48 7.19 0.78
CA ARG A 179 3.45 6.27 0.19
C ARG A 179 2.99 4.83 0.39
N TRP A 180 1.85 4.50 -0.22
CA TRP A 180 1.15 3.23 0.00
C TRP A 180 1.99 1.99 -0.32
N SER A 181 2.86 2.05 -1.34
CA SER A 181 3.78 0.95 -1.68
C SER A 181 4.78 0.63 -0.57
N ASP A 182 5.29 1.66 0.11
CA ASP A 182 6.16 1.50 1.28
C ASP A 182 5.39 0.94 2.49
N VAL A 183 4.14 1.36 2.69
CA VAL A 183 3.26 0.79 3.74
C VAL A 183 3.06 -0.71 3.52
N VAL A 184 2.71 -1.13 2.30
CA VAL A 184 2.57 -2.56 1.95
C VAL A 184 3.87 -3.30 2.22
N LYS A 185 5.01 -2.79 1.74
CA LYS A 185 6.32 -3.40 1.95
C LYS A 185 6.68 -3.60 3.43
N LEU A 186 6.30 -2.66 4.30
CA LEU A 186 6.56 -2.73 5.73
C LEU A 186 5.63 -3.71 6.46
N LEU A 187 4.38 -3.85 6.01
CA LEU A 187 3.34 -4.62 6.71
C LEU A 187 3.18 -6.06 6.21
N THR A 188 3.36 -6.33 4.91
CA THR A 188 3.23 -7.69 4.35
C THR A 188 4.04 -8.76 5.12
N PRO A 189 5.29 -8.50 5.58
CA PRO A 189 6.05 -9.50 6.31
C PRO A 189 5.51 -9.83 7.71
N ILE A 190 4.61 -9.02 8.27
CA ILE A 190 4.11 -9.18 9.66
C ILE A 190 2.60 -9.36 9.78
N VAL A 191 1.83 -9.18 8.71
CA VAL A 191 0.37 -9.27 8.79
C VAL A 191 -0.13 -10.61 9.35
N ASN A 192 0.62 -11.69 9.09
CA ASN A 192 0.32 -13.04 9.58
C ASN A 192 1.25 -13.48 10.73
N ASP A 193 1.94 -12.56 11.40
CA ASP A 193 2.80 -12.88 12.54
C ASP A 193 1.92 -13.24 13.77
N PRO A 194 1.96 -14.51 14.24
CA PRO A 194 1.12 -14.97 15.34
C PRO A 194 1.53 -14.37 16.69
N ASP A 195 2.71 -13.77 16.78
CA ASP A 195 3.22 -13.16 18.01
C ASP A 195 2.74 -11.70 18.18
N LEU A 196 1.91 -11.18 17.28
CA LEU A 196 1.28 -9.87 17.44
C LEU A 196 0.12 -9.93 18.44
N ASP A 197 0.03 -8.92 19.30
CA ASP A 197 -1.17 -8.75 20.12
C ASP A 197 -2.37 -8.36 19.24
N GLY A 198 -3.58 -8.59 19.74
CA GLY A 198 -4.80 -8.39 18.95
C GLY A 198 -4.99 -6.95 18.43
N ALA A 199 -4.53 -5.94 19.18
CA ALA A 199 -4.64 -4.55 18.75
C ALA A 199 -3.64 -4.25 17.62
N PHE A 200 -2.39 -4.69 17.78
CA PHE A 200 -1.37 -4.52 16.75
C PHE A 200 -1.73 -5.29 15.47
N ALA A 201 -2.17 -6.55 15.58
CA ALA A 201 -2.59 -7.35 14.44
C ALA A 201 -3.75 -6.71 13.68
N HIS A 202 -4.76 -6.20 14.41
CA HIS A 202 -5.87 -5.48 13.83
C HIS A 202 -5.41 -4.21 13.09
N ALA A 203 -4.58 -3.38 13.72
CA ALA A 203 -4.05 -2.17 13.10
C ALA A 203 -3.26 -2.47 11.81
N VAL A 204 -2.43 -3.52 11.82
CA VAL A 204 -1.67 -3.97 10.65
C VAL A 204 -2.59 -4.42 9.52
N LYS A 205 -3.62 -5.23 9.82
CA LYS A 205 -4.60 -5.72 8.84
C LYS A 205 -5.31 -4.56 8.14
N ILE A 206 -5.84 -3.61 8.92
CA ILE A 206 -6.55 -2.45 8.39
C ILE A 206 -5.62 -1.56 7.56
N ALA A 207 -4.46 -1.17 8.10
CA ALA A 207 -3.52 -0.30 7.38
C ALA A 207 -3.02 -0.93 6.08
N LEU A 208 -2.79 -2.25 6.06
CA LEU A 208 -2.39 -2.98 4.85
C LEU A 208 -3.53 -3.05 3.82
N GLY A 209 -4.74 -3.40 4.25
CA GLY A 209 -5.92 -3.45 3.39
C GLY A 209 -6.20 -2.10 2.73
N THR A 210 -6.16 -1.01 3.51
CA THR A 210 -6.34 0.36 3.00
C THR A 210 -5.23 0.74 2.02
N ALA A 211 -3.96 0.43 2.32
CA ALA A 211 -2.85 0.72 1.42
C ALA A 211 -2.97 -0.05 0.08
N LEU A 212 -3.41 -1.32 0.11
CA LEU A 212 -3.67 -2.11 -1.10
C LEU A 212 -4.81 -1.50 -1.92
N ALA A 213 -5.92 -1.09 -1.27
CA ALA A 213 -7.04 -0.43 -1.95
C ALA A 213 -6.59 0.88 -2.61
N ARG A 214 -5.78 1.69 -1.92
CA ARG A 214 -5.22 2.94 -2.45
C ARG A 214 -4.25 2.73 -3.62
N LEU A 215 -3.64 1.55 -3.75
CA LEU A 215 -2.85 1.13 -4.92
C LEU A 215 -3.70 0.55 -6.06
N GLY A 216 -5.04 0.58 -5.96
CA GLY A 216 -5.95 -0.03 -6.91
C GLY A 216 -5.96 -1.57 -6.86
N MET A 217 -5.35 -2.18 -5.85
CA MET A 217 -5.31 -3.63 -5.65
C MET A 217 -6.54 -4.08 -4.85
N PHE A 218 -7.74 -3.89 -5.41
CA PHE A 218 -9.00 -4.06 -4.69
C PHE A 218 -9.29 -5.49 -4.24
N ALA A 219 -9.08 -6.51 -5.07
CA ALA A 219 -9.33 -7.90 -4.66
C ALA A 219 -8.46 -8.35 -3.45
N PRO A 220 -7.12 -8.14 -3.44
CA PRO A 220 -6.31 -8.37 -2.25
C PRO A 220 -6.72 -7.51 -1.06
N ALA A 221 -7.09 -6.25 -1.28
CA ALA A 221 -7.53 -5.36 -0.21
C ALA A 221 -8.81 -5.89 0.47
N LEU A 222 -9.80 -6.30 -0.32
CA LEU A 222 -11.07 -6.86 0.18
C LEU A 222 -10.85 -8.15 0.96
N SER A 223 -9.88 -8.99 0.59
CA SER A 223 -9.51 -10.16 1.39
C SER A 223 -9.01 -9.80 2.79
N TYR A 224 -8.30 -8.68 2.94
CA TYR A 224 -7.89 -8.18 4.26
C TYR A 224 -8.98 -7.35 4.96
N LEU A 225 -9.95 -6.81 4.23
CA LEU A 225 -10.99 -5.93 4.77
C LEU A 225 -12.37 -6.62 4.87
N GLU A 226 -12.44 -7.94 4.66
CA GLU A 226 -13.69 -8.70 4.72
C GLU A 226 -14.39 -8.53 6.06
N GLU A 227 -13.62 -8.67 7.14
CA GLU A 227 -14.03 -8.46 8.55
C GLU A 227 -13.16 -7.34 9.15
N PRO A 228 -13.57 -6.07 9.00
CA PRO A 228 -12.82 -4.93 9.52
C PRO A 228 -12.96 -4.76 11.04
N GLU A 229 -13.82 -5.52 11.71
CA GLU A 229 -14.03 -5.41 13.16
C GLU A 229 -12.80 -5.82 13.97
N GLY A 230 -12.61 -5.16 15.11
CA GLY A 230 -11.53 -5.51 16.03
C GLY A 230 -11.42 -4.60 17.24
N PRO A 231 -10.36 -4.75 18.05
CA PRO A 231 -10.19 -4.04 19.33
C PRO A 231 -9.96 -2.53 19.20
N ILE A 232 -9.77 -2.00 17.99
CA ILE A 232 -9.51 -0.57 17.75
C ILE A 232 -10.68 -0.01 16.94
N ALA A 233 -11.59 0.70 17.60
CA ALA A 233 -12.81 1.20 16.97
C ALA A 233 -12.55 2.07 15.74
N VAL A 234 -11.60 3.01 15.84
CA VAL A 234 -11.23 3.90 14.71
C VAL A 234 -10.72 3.10 13.51
N ALA A 235 -9.91 2.07 13.73
CA ALA A 235 -9.42 1.21 12.66
C ALA A 235 -10.55 0.41 12.01
N ALA A 236 -11.54 -0.04 12.80
CA ALA A 236 -12.69 -0.75 12.25
C ALA A 236 -13.54 0.14 11.33
N VAL A 237 -13.76 1.40 11.74
CA VAL A 237 -14.47 2.39 10.91
C VAL A 237 -13.71 2.69 9.62
N ASP A 238 -12.41 2.99 9.72
CA ASP A 238 -11.55 3.25 8.55
C ASP A 238 -11.51 2.05 7.60
N GLY A 239 -11.41 0.83 8.15
CA GLY A 239 -11.40 -0.42 7.40
C GLY A 239 -12.70 -0.69 6.66
N ALA A 240 -13.84 -0.46 7.33
CA ALA A 240 -15.17 -0.60 6.73
C ALA A 240 -15.41 0.45 5.63
N LEU A 241 -14.98 1.70 5.83
CA LEU A 241 -15.05 2.73 4.80
C LEU A 241 -14.16 2.36 3.60
N ALA A 242 -12.92 1.93 3.85
CA ALA A 242 -12.03 1.46 2.78
C ALA A 242 -12.61 0.26 2.02
N LYS A 243 -13.26 -0.69 2.72
CA LYS A 243 -13.99 -1.82 2.13
C LYS A 243 -15.09 -1.32 1.19
N ALA A 244 -15.96 -0.43 1.67
CA ALA A 244 -17.06 0.10 0.87
C ALA A 244 -16.58 0.82 -0.40
N LEU A 245 -15.56 1.68 -0.27
CA LEU A 245 -14.99 2.38 -1.43
C LEU A 245 -14.28 1.43 -2.41
N ALA A 246 -13.67 0.34 -1.92
CA ALA A 246 -13.10 -0.70 -2.77
C ALA A 246 -14.18 -1.53 -3.48
N LEU A 247 -15.29 -1.86 -2.81
CA LEU A 247 -16.45 -2.52 -3.42
C LEU A 247 -17.04 -1.66 -4.53
N ARG A 248 -17.24 -0.36 -4.27
CA ARG A 248 -17.74 0.60 -5.27
C ARG A 248 -16.86 0.64 -6.53
N ALA A 249 -15.54 0.60 -6.35
CA ALA A 249 -14.58 0.69 -7.45
C ALA A 249 -14.40 -0.63 -8.22
N HIS A 250 -14.63 -1.78 -7.59
CA HIS A 250 -14.26 -3.10 -8.15
C HIS A 250 -15.43 -4.04 -8.43
N VAL A 251 -16.51 -3.93 -7.66
CA VAL A 251 -17.68 -4.82 -7.71
C VAL A 251 -18.85 -4.05 -8.29
N ASP A 252 -19.58 -3.30 -7.47
CA ASP A 252 -20.71 -2.46 -7.86
C ASP A 252 -21.10 -1.49 -6.73
N GLU A 253 -22.01 -0.56 -7.05
CA GLU A 253 -22.53 0.42 -6.10
C GLU A 253 -23.46 -0.20 -5.04
N GLU A 254 -24.14 -1.30 -5.36
CA GLU A 254 -25.12 -1.93 -4.48
C GLU A 254 -24.43 -2.53 -3.25
N ALA A 255 -23.37 -3.32 -3.47
CA ALA A 255 -22.54 -3.89 -2.42
C ALA A 255 -21.85 -2.81 -1.56
N ALA A 256 -21.45 -1.69 -2.16
CA ALA A 256 -20.87 -0.57 -1.42
C ALA A 256 -21.90 0.12 -0.53
N SER A 257 -23.10 0.35 -1.07
CA SER A 257 -24.19 1.03 -0.37
C SER A 257 -24.67 0.25 0.86
N GLU A 258 -24.73 -1.09 0.79
CA GLU A 258 -25.05 -1.93 1.95
C GLU A 258 -24.09 -1.68 3.11
N VAL A 259 -22.78 -1.72 2.85
CA VAL A 259 -21.75 -1.47 3.87
C VAL A 259 -21.81 -0.04 4.39
N LEU A 260 -22.01 0.96 3.51
CA LEU A 260 -22.10 2.36 3.90
C LEU A 260 -23.32 2.66 4.77
N HIS A 261 -24.46 2.03 4.50
CA HIS A 261 -25.67 2.18 5.32
C HIS A 261 -25.47 1.64 6.74
N GLU A 262 -24.87 0.45 6.87
CA GLU A 262 -24.52 -0.11 8.18
C GLU A 262 -23.52 0.78 8.92
N LEU A 263 -22.50 1.26 8.20
CA LEU A 263 -21.45 2.09 8.77
C LEU A 263 -21.97 3.46 9.22
N TYR A 264 -22.85 4.09 8.44
CA TYR A 264 -23.52 5.36 8.77
C TYR A 264 -24.46 5.19 9.96
N ALA A 265 -25.21 4.07 10.03
CA ALA A 265 -26.10 3.81 11.16
C ALA A 265 -25.32 3.70 12.49
N ALA A 266 -24.09 3.18 12.46
CA ALA A 266 -23.22 3.09 13.62
C ALA A 266 -22.43 4.38 13.91
N ASN A 267 -22.17 5.23 12.90
CA ASN A 267 -21.32 6.42 13.01
C ASN A 267 -21.92 7.63 12.23
N PRO A 268 -23.11 8.13 12.60
CA PRO A 268 -23.83 9.14 11.83
C PRO A 268 -23.12 10.50 11.78
N GLU A 269 -22.21 10.79 12.72
CA GLU A 269 -21.41 12.01 12.77
C GLU A 269 -20.19 12.03 11.83
N ASN A 270 -19.90 10.93 11.11
CA ASN A 270 -18.75 10.87 10.22
C ASN A 270 -19.08 11.42 8.82
N GLU A 271 -18.54 12.61 8.52
CA GLU A 271 -18.77 13.34 7.27
C GLU A 271 -18.33 12.55 6.02
N GLU A 272 -17.21 11.79 6.08
CA GLU A 272 -16.75 11.00 4.94
C GLU A 272 -17.73 9.87 4.59
N ILE A 273 -18.33 9.25 5.61
CA ILE A 273 -19.33 8.18 5.43
C ILE A 273 -20.61 8.76 4.84
N GLU A 274 -21.07 9.90 5.37
CA GLU A 274 -22.25 10.61 4.83
C GLU A 274 -22.03 11.03 3.37
N GLN A 275 -20.84 11.57 3.05
CA GLN A 275 -20.51 11.96 1.69
C GLN A 275 -20.43 10.75 0.76
N ALA A 276 -19.78 9.66 1.20
CA ALA A 276 -19.71 8.42 0.44
C ALA A 276 -21.11 7.85 0.15
N LEU A 277 -22.03 7.94 1.10
CA LEU A 277 -23.40 7.43 0.94
C LEU A 277 -24.26 8.33 0.03
N SER A 278 -24.06 9.65 0.08
CA SER A 278 -24.86 10.63 -0.67
C SER A 278 -24.38 10.87 -2.11
N ASP A 279 -23.09 10.64 -2.38
CA ASP A 279 -22.47 10.86 -3.70
C ASP A 279 -21.81 9.56 -4.22
N PRO A 280 -22.42 8.86 -5.19
CA PRO A 280 -21.82 7.67 -5.82
C PRO A 280 -20.51 7.95 -6.57
N SER A 281 -20.19 9.22 -6.88
CA SER A 281 -18.91 9.59 -7.48
C SER A 281 -17.80 9.74 -6.45
N PHE A 282 -18.15 9.82 -5.16
CA PHE A 282 -17.18 9.77 -4.07
C PHE A 282 -16.53 8.39 -4.05
N GLY A 283 -15.26 8.35 -4.41
CA GLY A 283 -14.51 7.11 -4.59
C GLY A 283 -13.11 7.22 -4.03
N MET A 284 -12.46 6.06 -3.89
CA MET A 284 -11.08 6.03 -3.48
C MET A 284 -10.19 6.59 -4.60
N VAL A 285 -9.50 7.71 -4.34
CA VAL A 285 -8.41 8.15 -5.21
C VAL A 285 -7.30 7.11 -5.14
N THR A 286 -7.01 6.50 -6.29
CA THR A 286 -6.00 5.46 -6.42
C THR A 286 -4.73 6.00 -7.07
N THR A 287 -3.62 5.34 -6.76
CA THR A 287 -2.31 5.57 -7.36
C THR A 287 -1.63 4.22 -7.64
N THR A 288 -0.37 4.25 -8.05
CA THR A 288 0.45 3.05 -8.26
C THR A 288 1.81 3.22 -7.59
N ALA A 289 2.49 2.11 -7.29
CA ALA A 289 3.85 2.15 -6.75
C ALA A 289 4.80 2.98 -7.63
N ALA A 290 4.63 2.87 -8.95
CA ALA A 290 5.47 3.55 -9.91
C ALA A 290 5.23 5.07 -9.91
N ARG A 291 3.97 5.53 -9.76
CA ARG A 291 3.63 6.96 -9.62
C ARG A 291 4.19 7.55 -8.33
N ILE A 292 4.07 6.83 -7.22
CA ILE A 292 4.65 7.21 -5.93
C ILE A 292 6.18 7.37 -6.04
N GLU A 293 6.87 6.43 -6.69
CA GLU A 293 8.32 6.48 -6.90
C GLU A 293 8.76 7.64 -7.80
N ALA A 294 7.90 8.10 -8.71
CA ALA A 294 8.18 9.20 -9.63
C ALA A 294 7.84 10.59 -9.07
N ARG A 295 7.39 10.69 -7.81
CA ARG A 295 7.22 11.99 -7.13
C ARG A 295 8.53 12.78 -7.16
N THR A 296 8.43 14.08 -7.44
CA THR A 296 9.63 14.96 -7.38
C THR A 296 10.12 15.12 -5.94
N ASP A 297 9.18 15.21 -4.99
CA ASP A 297 9.45 15.08 -3.56
C ASP A 297 8.73 13.83 -3.04
N PRO A 298 9.46 12.79 -2.62
CA PRO A 298 8.86 11.55 -2.13
C PRO A 298 7.87 11.74 -0.97
N TRP A 299 8.01 12.82 -0.19
CA TRP A 299 7.18 13.12 0.97
C TRP A 299 6.02 14.09 0.68
N ASN A 300 5.92 14.60 -0.54
CA ASN A 300 4.81 15.43 -0.98
C ASN A 300 3.96 14.71 -2.05
N HIS A 301 2.79 14.23 -1.65
CA HIS A 301 1.85 13.56 -2.56
C HIS A 301 1.35 14.46 -3.71
N GLU A 302 1.32 15.78 -3.54
CA GLU A 302 0.89 16.72 -4.59
C GLU A 302 1.91 16.79 -5.75
N THR A 303 3.14 16.35 -5.51
CA THR A 303 4.18 16.26 -6.56
C THR A 303 4.13 14.96 -7.34
N GLU A 304 3.12 14.12 -7.07
CA GLU A 304 2.90 12.89 -7.80
C GLU A 304 2.50 13.19 -9.25
N PRO A 305 3.17 12.60 -10.24
CA PRO A 305 2.78 12.75 -11.63
C PRO A 305 1.34 12.26 -11.82
N SER A 306 0.59 12.97 -12.66
CA SER A 306 -0.74 12.52 -13.08
C SER A 306 -0.65 11.24 -13.91
N ASP A 307 -1.76 10.53 -14.07
CA ASP A 307 -1.79 9.38 -15.00
C ASP A 307 -1.36 9.74 -16.42
N ALA A 308 -1.59 11.00 -16.83
CA ALA A 308 -1.14 11.51 -18.12
C ALA A 308 0.39 11.69 -18.21
N ASP A 309 1.06 11.96 -17.10
CA ASP A 309 2.52 12.11 -17.00
C ASP A 309 3.22 10.74 -16.87
N PHE A 310 2.52 9.72 -16.35
CA PHE A 310 2.98 8.33 -16.27
C PHE A 310 2.76 7.54 -17.58
N VAL A 311 2.05 8.13 -18.55
CA VAL A 311 2.22 7.74 -19.96
C VAL A 311 3.63 8.16 -20.32
N ASP A 312 4.59 7.24 -20.14
CA ASP A 312 5.99 7.43 -20.51
C ASP A 312 6.07 8.27 -21.80
N PRO A 313 6.82 9.40 -21.81
CA PRO A 313 6.95 10.23 -22.99
C PRO A 313 7.37 9.41 -24.22
N GLY A 314 8.19 8.37 -24.00
CA GLY A 314 8.56 7.36 -24.97
C GLY A 314 7.55 6.23 -25.16
N ALA A 315 6.51 6.06 -24.34
CA ALA A 315 5.47 5.04 -24.53
C ALA A 315 4.49 5.45 -25.62
N ARG A 316 4.17 6.75 -25.74
CA ARG A 316 3.44 7.22 -26.92
C ARG A 316 4.27 7.01 -28.18
N GLU A 317 5.57 7.28 -28.11
CA GLU A 317 6.52 7.08 -29.21
C GLU A 317 6.74 5.60 -29.54
N ARG A 318 6.87 4.73 -28.54
CA ARG A 318 6.97 3.26 -28.67
C ARG A 318 5.68 2.65 -29.17
N LYS A 319 4.51 3.08 -28.68
CA LYS A 319 3.21 2.65 -29.20
C LYS A 319 2.98 3.11 -30.64
N ALA A 320 3.40 4.34 -30.96
CA ALA A 320 3.36 4.85 -32.34
C ALA A 320 4.33 4.07 -33.25
N ALA A 321 5.54 3.76 -32.78
CA ALA A 321 6.52 2.95 -33.51
C ALA A 321 6.03 1.51 -33.70
N LEU A 322 5.46 0.89 -32.65
CA LEU A 322 4.86 -0.44 -32.67
C LEU A 322 3.67 -0.51 -33.62
N LEU A 323 2.82 0.53 -33.61
CA LEU A 323 1.70 0.66 -34.55
C LEU A 323 2.20 0.77 -35.98
N ALA A 324 3.19 1.63 -36.24
CA ALA A 324 3.78 1.80 -37.56
C ALA A 324 4.45 0.51 -38.08
N GLU A 325 5.20 -0.18 -37.22
CA GLU A 325 5.81 -1.48 -37.54
C GLU A 325 4.73 -2.52 -37.89
N ALA A 326 3.68 -2.62 -37.07
CA ALA A 326 2.61 -3.58 -37.28
C ALA A 326 1.77 -3.25 -38.53
N GLU A 327 1.64 -1.97 -38.88
CA GLU A 327 1.01 -1.53 -40.14
C GLU A 327 1.80 -1.94 -41.37
N VAL A 328 3.13 -1.79 -41.34
CA VAL A 328 4.00 -2.27 -42.41
C VAL A 328 3.88 -3.78 -42.54
N GLN A 329 3.99 -4.51 -41.42
CA GLN A 329 3.81 -5.97 -41.39
C GLN A 329 2.46 -6.39 -41.98
N LEU A 330 1.35 -5.73 -41.59
CA LEU A 330 0.02 -6.03 -42.12
C LEU A 330 -0.10 -5.78 -43.62
N ASN A 331 0.57 -4.74 -44.14
CA ASN A 331 0.57 -4.40 -45.56
C ASN A 331 1.41 -5.36 -46.42
N GLU A 332 2.47 -5.95 -45.86
CA GLU A 332 3.30 -6.96 -46.53
C GLU A 332 2.56 -8.28 -46.79
N PHE A 333 1.54 -8.61 -46.00
CA PHE A 333 0.69 -9.78 -46.28
C PHE A 333 -0.15 -9.54 -47.54
N ILE A 334 0.10 -10.34 -48.58
CA ILE A 334 -0.67 -10.34 -49.83
C ILE A 334 -2.06 -10.94 -49.56
N GLY A 335 -3.12 -10.18 -49.87
CA GLY A 335 -4.51 -10.52 -49.50
C GLY A 335 -4.95 -9.88 -48.17
N LEU A 336 -5.99 -10.43 -47.53
CA LEU A 336 -6.57 -9.97 -46.24
C LEU A 336 -7.25 -8.59 -46.27
N ASP A 337 -7.86 -8.21 -47.39
CA ASP A 337 -8.50 -6.89 -47.55
C ASP A 337 -9.56 -6.61 -46.47
N GLU A 338 -10.29 -7.65 -46.03
CA GLU A 338 -11.27 -7.52 -44.95
C GLU A 338 -10.64 -7.18 -43.59
N VAL A 339 -9.52 -7.83 -43.24
CA VAL A 339 -8.77 -7.54 -42.00
C VAL A 339 -8.17 -6.14 -42.06
N LYS A 340 -7.58 -5.75 -43.19
CA LYS A 340 -7.04 -4.40 -43.43
C LYS A 340 -8.12 -3.33 -43.29
N ASN A 341 -9.31 -3.59 -43.85
CA ASN A 341 -10.47 -2.71 -43.71
C ASN A 341 -10.98 -2.63 -42.27
N GLN A 342 -11.05 -3.74 -41.54
CA GLN A 342 -11.45 -3.76 -40.13
C GLN A 342 -10.46 -2.98 -39.25
N VAL A 343 -9.16 -3.19 -39.43
CA VAL A 343 -8.10 -2.43 -38.75
C VAL A 343 -8.22 -0.93 -39.06
N SER A 344 -8.46 -0.56 -40.32
CA SER A 344 -8.66 0.86 -40.68
C SER A 344 -9.90 1.45 -40.01
N ARG A 345 -11.00 0.71 -39.92
CA ARG A 345 -12.22 1.16 -39.22
C ARG A 345 -11.98 1.31 -37.71
N LEU A 346 -11.21 0.39 -37.12
CA LEU A 346 -10.84 0.44 -35.72
C LEU A 346 -10.06 1.72 -35.40
N LYS A 347 -9.03 2.06 -36.19
CA LYS A 347 -8.27 3.31 -36.04
C LYS A 347 -9.16 4.55 -36.08
N SER A 348 -10.03 4.64 -37.08
CA SER A 348 -10.97 5.76 -37.22
C SER A 348 -11.90 5.86 -36.01
N SER A 349 -12.34 4.72 -35.47
CA SER A 349 -13.21 4.68 -34.29
C SER A 349 -12.48 5.12 -33.01
N VAL A 350 -11.22 4.72 -32.82
CA VAL A 350 -10.38 5.14 -31.69
C VAL A 350 -10.09 6.64 -31.77
N ALA A 351 -9.71 7.15 -32.94
CA ALA A 351 -9.49 8.58 -33.15
C ALA A 351 -10.74 9.40 -32.83
N MET A 352 -11.92 8.91 -33.23
CA MET A 352 -13.20 9.55 -32.92
C MET A 352 -13.59 9.45 -31.44
N ALA A 353 -13.28 8.33 -30.78
CA ALA A 353 -13.52 8.14 -29.35
C ALA A 353 -12.71 9.15 -28.52
N VAL A 354 -11.43 9.33 -28.85
CA VAL A 354 -10.55 10.33 -28.21
C VAL A 354 -11.11 11.74 -28.39
N LEU A 355 -11.55 12.10 -29.60
CA LEU A 355 -12.14 13.42 -29.86
C LEU A 355 -13.46 13.65 -29.10
N ARG A 356 -14.26 12.60 -28.91
CA ARG A 356 -15.51 12.67 -28.12
C ARG A 356 -15.22 12.83 -26.63
N GLN A 357 -14.24 12.08 -26.10
CA GLN A 357 -13.82 12.16 -24.71
C GLN A 357 -13.28 13.56 -24.37
N GLN A 358 -12.46 14.16 -25.24
CA GLN A 358 -11.98 15.54 -25.09
C GLN A 358 -13.09 16.60 -25.07
N ARG A 359 -14.28 16.26 -25.58
CA ARG A 359 -15.47 17.12 -25.61
C ARG A 359 -16.51 16.73 -24.56
N GLY A 360 -16.19 15.82 -23.63
CA GLY A 360 -17.10 15.36 -22.58
C GLY A 360 -18.29 14.53 -23.09
N LEU A 361 -18.21 13.98 -24.30
CA LEU A 361 -19.28 13.18 -24.90
C LEU A 361 -19.11 11.70 -24.54
N ALA A 362 -20.21 11.02 -24.22
CA ALA A 362 -20.20 9.58 -23.96
C ALA A 362 -19.60 8.79 -25.14
N VAL A 363 -18.73 7.84 -24.83
CA VAL A 363 -18.11 6.92 -25.80
C VAL A 363 -18.70 5.53 -25.56
N ALA A 364 -19.35 4.97 -26.58
CA ALA A 364 -19.86 3.61 -26.50
C ALA A 364 -18.69 2.62 -26.53
N GLN A 365 -18.62 1.76 -25.52
CA GLN A 365 -17.68 0.64 -25.45
C GLN A 365 -18.07 -0.40 -26.51
N ARG A 366 -17.14 -0.78 -27.37
CA ARG A 366 -17.36 -1.78 -28.43
C ARG A 366 -16.52 -3.01 -28.13
N THR A 367 -17.06 -4.18 -28.41
CA THR A 367 -16.30 -5.43 -28.39
C THR A 367 -15.32 -5.46 -29.56
N HIS A 368 -14.10 -5.96 -29.31
CA HIS A 368 -12.99 -5.95 -30.27
C HIS A 368 -12.49 -7.36 -30.64
N HIS A 369 -13.28 -8.39 -30.31
CA HIS A 369 -13.00 -9.79 -30.65
C HIS A 369 -13.07 -10.03 -32.16
N LEU A 370 -12.30 -11.01 -32.66
CA LEU A 370 -12.16 -11.28 -34.09
C LEU A 370 -12.29 -12.77 -34.41
N VAL A 371 -12.71 -13.06 -35.64
CA VAL A 371 -12.76 -14.42 -36.19
C VAL A 371 -11.90 -14.48 -37.45
N PHE A 372 -10.93 -15.40 -37.47
CA PHE A 372 -10.03 -15.67 -38.59
C PHE A 372 -10.43 -16.97 -39.29
N ALA A 373 -11.21 -16.83 -40.36
CA ALA A 373 -11.64 -17.94 -41.19
C ALA A 373 -10.69 -18.17 -42.39
N GLY A 374 -10.23 -19.40 -42.60
CA GLY A 374 -9.59 -19.81 -43.86
C GLY A 374 -8.82 -21.13 -43.80
N PRO A 375 -8.19 -21.58 -44.90
CA PRO A 375 -7.36 -22.80 -44.92
C PRO A 375 -6.17 -22.76 -43.93
N PRO A 376 -5.63 -23.91 -43.50
CA PRO A 376 -4.43 -23.98 -42.66
C PRO A 376 -3.21 -23.45 -43.45
N GLY A 377 -2.20 -22.96 -42.74
CA GLY A 377 -0.99 -22.41 -43.36
C GLY A 377 -1.14 -21.01 -43.97
N THR A 378 -2.29 -20.34 -43.83
CA THR A 378 -2.51 -18.97 -44.33
C THR A 378 -2.06 -17.87 -43.35
N GLY A 379 -1.16 -18.18 -42.42
CA GLY A 379 -0.55 -17.19 -41.52
C GLY A 379 -1.46 -16.62 -40.42
N LYS A 380 -2.59 -17.25 -40.06
CA LYS A 380 -3.56 -16.73 -39.05
C LYS A 380 -2.91 -16.36 -37.71
N THR A 381 -2.09 -17.25 -37.17
CA THR A 381 -1.35 -17.02 -35.92
C THR A 381 -0.35 -15.87 -36.06
N THR A 382 0.23 -15.70 -37.25
CA THR A 382 1.17 -14.60 -37.52
C THR A 382 0.43 -13.26 -37.59
N ILE A 383 -0.73 -13.23 -38.24
CA ILE A 383 -1.61 -12.04 -38.31
C ILE A 383 -2.16 -11.69 -36.92
N ALA A 384 -2.47 -12.68 -36.08
CA ALA A 384 -2.95 -12.45 -34.71
C ALA A 384 -1.93 -11.66 -33.87
N ARG A 385 -0.62 -11.96 -34.02
CA ARG A 385 0.46 -11.17 -33.39
C ARG A 385 0.50 -9.74 -33.91
N VAL A 386 0.34 -9.55 -35.22
CA VAL A 386 0.30 -8.20 -35.83
C VAL A 386 -0.90 -7.41 -35.31
N VAL A 387 -2.07 -8.03 -35.18
CA VAL A 387 -3.27 -7.39 -34.61
C VAL A 387 -3.07 -7.04 -33.14
N ALA A 388 -2.46 -7.93 -32.34
CA ALA A 388 -2.13 -7.64 -30.94
C ALA A 388 -1.24 -6.38 -30.79
N LYS A 389 -0.21 -6.26 -31.65
CA LYS A 389 0.64 -5.06 -31.72
C LYS A 389 -0.15 -3.80 -32.09
N ILE A 390 -1.07 -3.89 -33.06
CA ILE A 390 -1.93 -2.77 -33.47
C ILE A 390 -2.82 -2.32 -32.30
N TYR A 391 -3.42 -3.26 -31.57
CA TYR A 391 -4.30 -2.95 -30.44
C TYR A 391 -3.53 -2.32 -29.28
N CYS A 392 -2.33 -2.81 -28.99
CA CYS A 392 -1.43 -2.19 -28.02
C CYS A 392 -0.97 -0.78 -28.45
N GLY A 393 -0.60 -0.63 -29.72
CA GLY A 393 -0.20 0.65 -30.33
C GLY A 393 -1.32 1.69 -30.35
N LEU A 394 -2.58 1.25 -30.49
CA LEU A 394 -3.78 2.08 -30.38
C LEU A 394 -4.20 2.38 -28.92
N GLY A 395 -3.57 1.74 -27.94
CA GLY A 395 -3.91 1.90 -26.53
C GLY A 395 -5.16 1.15 -26.08
N LEU A 396 -5.67 0.22 -26.89
CA LEU A 396 -6.81 -0.64 -26.53
C LEU A 396 -6.41 -1.80 -25.62
N LEU A 397 -5.16 -2.24 -25.68
CA LEU A 397 -4.59 -3.26 -24.79
C LEU A 397 -3.32 -2.71 -24.13
N LYS A 398 -3.01 -3.17 -22.91
CA LYS A 398 -1.80 -2.73 -22.20
C LYS A 398 -0.55 -3.46 -22.69
N ARG A 399 -0.71 -4.68 -23.21
CA ARG A 399 0.38 -5.54 -23.68
C ARG A 399 0.09 -6.08 -25.09
N GLU A 400 1.13 -6.35 -25.85
CA GLU A 400 1.07 -6.99 -27.18
C GLU A 400 1.17 -8.53 -27.12
N ASN A 401 1.08 -9.11 -25.92
CA ASN A 401 1.19 -10.55 -25.71
C ASN A 401 -0.01 -11.28 -26.30
N ILE A 402 0.28 -12.46 -26.83
CA ILE A 402 -0.72 -13.40 -27.33
C ILE A 402 -0.57 -14.71 -26.58
N ARG A 403 -1.69 -15.21 -26.04
CA ARG A 403 -1.78 -16.53 -25.44
C ARG A 403 -2.46 -17.45 -26.44
N GLU A 404 -1.68 -18.31 -27.08
CA GLU A 404 -2.21 -19.36 -27.95
C GLU A 404 -2.69 -20.54 -27.12
N VAL A 405 -3.89 -21.03 -27.44
CA VAL A 405 -4.54 -22.13 -26.74
C VAL A 405 -5.23 -23.07 -27.71
N HIS A 406 -5.22 -24.36 -27.37
CA HIS A 406 -5.92 -25.42 -28.08
C HIS A 406 -6.98 -26.07 -27.18
N ARG A 407 -7.85 -26.92 -27.75
CA ARG A 407 -8.89 -27.66 -27.00
C ARG A 407 -8.35 -28.37 -25.74
N ALA A 408 -7.20 -29.03 -25.86
CA ALA A 408 -6.59 -29.78 -24.76
C ALA A 408 -6.19 -28.89 -23.56
N ASP A 409 -5.93 -27.61 -23.82
CA ASP A 409 -5.57 -26.65 -22.78
C ASP A 409 -6.80 -26.21 -21.99
N LEU A 410 -7.97 -26.11 -22.64
CA LEU A 410 -9.20 -25.62 -22.01
C LEU A 410 -9.97 -26.73 -21.28
N ILE A 411 -9.93 -27.96 -21.79
CA ILE A 411 -10.74 -29.07 -21.27
C ILE A 411 -10.03 -29.83 -20.15
N GLY A 412 -10.73 -30.02 -19.03
CA GLY A 412 -10.33 -30.86 -17.90
C GLY A 412 -10.80 -32.31 -18.04
N GLN A 413 -10.26 -33.20 -17.21
CA GLN A 413 -10.63 -34.63 -17.21
C GLN A 413 -11.79 -34.93 -16.24
N HIS A 414 -12.07 -34.03 -15.30
CA HIS A 414 -13.09 -34.18 -14.26
C HIS A 414 -14.14 -33.06 -14.29
N ILE A 415 -15.30 -33.32 -13.69
CA ILE A 415 -16.40 -32.34 -13.56
C ILE A 415 -15.89 -31.12 -12.76
N GLY A 416 -16.14 -29.91 -13.28
CA GLY A 416 -15.71 -28.64 -12.66
C GLY A 416 -14.27 -28.21 -12.99
N GLU A 417 -13.43 -29.12 -13.49
CA GLU A 417 -12.03 -28.81 -13.82
C GLU A 417 -11.92 -27.92 -15.06
N THR A 418 -12.79 -28.11 -16.05
CA THR A 418 -12.82 -27.34 -17.31
C THR A 418 -13.07 -25.84 -17.09
N GLU A 419 -13.98 -25.49 -16.18
CA GLU A 419 -14.29 -24.09 -15.85
C GLU A 419 -13.08 -23.40 -15.19
N ALA A 420 -12.50 -24.03 -14.16
CA ALA A 420 -11.33 -23.51 -13.46
C ALA A 420 -10.12 -23.35 -14.40
N LYS A 421 -9.89 -24.33 -15.28
CA LYS A 421 -8.80 -24.32 -16.26
C LYS A 421 -8.99 -23.25 -17.32
N THR A 422 -10.23 -23.08 -17.81
CA THR A 422 -10.59 -22.03 -18.77
C THR A 422 -10.40 -20.64 -18.16
N ASN A 423 -10.88 -20.42 -16.93
CA ASN A 423 -10.68 -19.15 -16.21
C ASN A 423 -9.19 -18.83 -16.01
N ALA A 424 -8.39 -19.79 -15.53
CA ALA A 424 -6.96 -19.58 -15.33
C ALA A 424 -6.22 -19.22 -16.63
N ILE A 425 -6.62 -19.81 -17.75
CA ILE A 425 -6.09 -19.48 -19.07
C ILE A 425 -6.48 -18.06 -19.49
N ILE A 426 -7.75 -17.69 -19.30
CA ILE A 426 -8.25 -16.35 -19.61
C ILE A 426 -7.53 -15.30 -18.75
N ASP A 427 -7.38 -15.54 -17.44
CA ASP A 427 -6.66 -14.66 -16.52
C ASP A 427 -5.21 -14.45 -16.95
N SER A 428 -4.55 -15.49 -17.48
CA SER A 428 -3.20 -15.40 -18.03
C SER A 428 -3.11 -14.56 -19.33
N ALA A 429 -4.23 -14.37 -20.03
CA ALA A 429 -4.34 -13.63 -21.28
C ALA A 429 -4.90 -12.21 -21.11
N LEU A 430 -5.29 -11.81 -19.89
CA LEU A 430 -5.77 -10.47 -19.59
C LEU A 430 -4.74 -9.38 -19.94
N ASP A 431 -5.28 -8.22 -20.29
CA ASP A 431 -4.57 -7.06 -20.82
C ASP A 431 -3.84 -7.32 -22.16
N GLY A 432 -4.22 -8.41 -22.85
CA GLY A 432 -3.64 -8.93 -24.09
C GLY A 432 -4.63 -9.68 -24.99
N VAL A 433 -4.13 -10.60 -25.81
CA VAL A 433 -4.92 -11.38 -26.77
C VAL A 433 -4.95 -12.87 -26.42
N LEU A 434 -6.14 -13.47 -26.40
CA LEU A 434 -6.32 -14.93 -26.34
C LEU A 434 -6.62 -15.46 -27.75
N PHE A 435 -5.77 -16.35 -28.27
CA PHE A 435 -5.92 -16.93 -29.61
C PHE A 435 -6.31 -18.40 -29.52
N LEU A 436 -7.52 -18.73 -29.96
CA LEU A 436 -8.04 -20.08 -30.03
C LEU A 436 -7.88 -20.61 -31.45
N ASP A 437 -6.97 -21.55 -31.64
CA ASP A 437 -6.84 -22.26 -32.91
C ASP A 437 -7.79 -23.45 -32.97
N GLU A 438 -8.40 -23.68 -34.13
CA GLU A 438 -9.39 -24.72 -34.37
C GLU A 438 -10.54 -24.71 -33.34
N ALA A 439 -11.11 -23.54 -33.05
CA ALA A 439 -12.12 -23.40 -31.98
C ALA A 439 -13.38 -24.26 -32.21
N TYR A 440 -13.69 -24.64 -33.46
CA TYR A 440 -14.75 -25.60 -33.77
C TYR A 440 -14.54 -26.95 -33.07
N ALA A 441 -13.29 -27.32 -32.77
CA ALA A 441 -12.97 -28.52 -32.02
C ALA A 441 -13.63 -28.50 -30.63
N LEU A 442 -13.92 -27.33 -30.04
CA LEU A 442 -14.63 -27.21 -28.76
C LEU A 442 -16.10 -27.64 -28.84
N VAL A 443 -16.73 -27.53 -30.02
CA VAL A 443 -18.13 -27.90 -30.26
C VAL A 443 -18.27 -29.36 -30.74
N ALA A 444 -17.21 -29.90 -31.36
CA ALA A 444 -17.29 -31.14 -32.13
C ALA A 444 -16.87 -32.39 -31.35
N THR A 445 -17.71 -32.89 -30.43
CA THR A 445 -17.82 -34.33 -30.20
C THR A 445 -19.24 -34.71 -29.77
N GLY A 446 -19.96 -35.52 -30.55
CA GLY A 446 -21.25 -36.13 -30.15
C GLY A 446 -21.14 -37.17 -29.02
N ALA A 447 -20.19 -36.99 -28.11
CA ALA A 447 -19.90 -37.87 -26.99
C ALA A 447 -20.71 -37.46 -25.75
N LYS A 448 -21.19 -38.45 -24.99
CA LYS A 448 -22.06 -38.25 -23.80
C LYS A 448 -21.42 -37.46 -22.64
N ASN A 449 -20.13 -37.14 -22.69
CA ASN A 449 -19.36 -36.43 -21.65
C ASN A 449 -18.54 -35.27 -22.26
N ASP A 450 -19.16 -34.40 -23.07
CA ASP A 450 -18.45 -33.27 -23.69
C ASP A 450 -18.44 -32.05 -22.76
N PHE A 451 -17.28 -31.77 -22.16
CA PHE A 451 -17.07 -30.56 -21.36
C PHE A 451 -16.73 -29.32 -22.21
N GLY A 452 -16.69 -29.44 -23.55
CA GLY A 452 -16.39 -28.34 -24.46
C GLY A 452 -17.42 -27.19 -24.38
N LEU A 453 -18.70 -27.51 -24.16
CA LEU A 453 -19.75 -26.50 -23.98
C LEU A 453 -19.51 -25.62 -22.74
N VAL A 454 -19.03 -26.22 -21.64
CA VAL A 454 -18.70 -25.47 -20.41
C VAL A 454 -17.58 -24.46 -20.69
N ALA A 455 -16.54 -24.86 -21.43
CA ALA A 455 -15.47 -23.95 -21.80
C ALA A 455 -15.95 -22.78 -22.68
N ILE A 456 -16.92 -23.03 -23.58
CA ILE A 456 -17.52 -22.01 -24.44
C ILE A 456 -18.36 -21.03 -23.60
N ASP A 457 -19.19 -21.53 -22.69
CA ASP A 457 -20.02 -20.71 -21.81
C ASP A 457 -19.15 -19.81 -20.91
N THR A 458 -18.09 -20.37 -20.32
CA THR A 458 -17.10 -19.60 -19.54
C THR A 458 -16.41 -18.55 -20.42
N LEU A 459 -15.99 -18.91 -21.63
CA LEU A 459 -15.33 -17.98 -22.56
C LEU A 459 -16.26 -16.82 -22.94
N LEU A 460 -17.52 -17.09 -23.27
CA LEU A 460 -18.51 -16.07 -23.63
C LEU A 460 -18.78 -15.11 -22.46
N ALA A 461 -18.93 -15.63 -21.24
CA ALA A 461 -19.12 -14.80 -20.05
C ALA A 461 -17.92 -13.87 -19.81
N ARG A 462 -16.70 -14.38 -19.95
CA ARG A 462 -15.48 -13.58 -19.77
C ARG A 462 -15.24 -12.59 -20.92
N MET A 463 -15.63 -12.93 -22.14
CA MET A 463 -15.61 -11.99 -23.28
C MET A 463 -16.48 -10.75 -23.03
N GLU A 464 -17.60 -10.89 -22.33
CA GLU A 464 -18.45 -9.76 -21.97
C GLU A 464 -17.92 -9.01 -20.74
N ASN A 465 -17.51 -9.72 -19.69
CA ASN A 465 -17.08 -9.13 -18.42
C ASN A 465 -15.72 -8.41 -18.51
N ASP A 466 -14.79 -8.91 -19.32
CA ASP A 466 -13.44 -8.35 -19.49
C ASP A 466 -13.24 -7.67 -20.85
N ARG A 467 -14.31 -7.19 -21.49
CA ARG A 467 -14.28 -6.66 -22.88
C ARG A 467 -13.32 -5.48 -23.10
N ASP A 468 -12.90 -4.80 -22.03
CA ASP A 468 -11.93 -3.69 -22.02
C ASP A 468 -10.47 -4.17 -21.84
N ARG A 469 -10.26 -5.40 -21.37
CA ARG A 469 -8.95 -5.96 -21.03
C ARG A 469 -8.59 -7.20 -21.83
N LEU A 470 -9.54 -7.85 -22.49
CA LEU A 470 -9.35 -9.11 -23.20
C LEU A 470 -9.81 -9.01 -24.65
N VAL A 471 -8.97 -9.46 -25.57
CA VAL A 471 -9.36 -9.66 -26.96
C VAL A 471 -9.22 -11.13 -27.33
N VAL A 472 -10.34 -11.77 -27.59
CA VAL A 472 -10.40 -13.14 -28.10
C VAL A 472 -10.35 -13.13 -29.62
N ILE A 473 -9.43 -13.92 -30.18
CA ILE A 473 -9.34 -14.21 -31.61
C ILE A 473 -9.57 -15.70 -31.81
N ILE A 474 -10.64 -16.04 -32.54
CA ILE A 474 -10.96 -17.42 -32.89
C ILE A 474 -10.48 -17.72 -34.31
N ALA A 475 -9.81 -18.84 -34.53
CA ALA A 475 -9.35 -19.28 -35.83
C ALA A 475 -9.93 -20.66 -36.21
N GLY A 476 -10.17 -20.87 -37.51
CA GLY A 476 -10.74 -22.11 -38.04
C GLY A 476 -11.07 -22.06 -39.53
N TYR A 477 -11.64 -23.15 -40.05
CA TYR A 477 -12.16 -23.17 -41.41
C TYR A 477 -13.48 -22.44 -41.49
N ARG A 478 -13.72 -21.75 -42.61
CA ARG A 478 -14.96 -20.99 -42.82
C ARG A 478 -16.22 -21.85 -42.66
N ALA A 479 -16.18 -23.10 -43.17
CA ALA A 479 -17.30 -24.03 -43.06
C ALA A 479 -17.58 -24.52 -41.64
N ASP A 480 -16.62 -24.38 -40.72
CA ASP A 480 -16.74 -24.84 -39.33
C ASP A 480 -16.99 -23.66 -38.35
N LEU A 481 -16.91 -22.42 -38.83
CA LEU A 481 -17.08 -21.18 -38.06
C LEU A 481 -18.37 -20.41 -38.40
N ASP A 482 -18.92 -20.64 -39.60
CA ASP A 482 -20.26 -20.19 -40.01
C ASP A 482 -21.34 -21.11 -39.39
#